data_AF-A0A519U8V0-F1
#
_entry.id   AF-A0A519U8V0-F1
#
_cell.length_a   1.000
_cell.length_b   1.000
_cell.length_c   1.000
_cell.angle_alpha   90.00
_cell.angle_beta   90.00
_cell.angle_gamma   90.00
#
_symmetry.space_group_name_H-M   'P 1'
#
loop_
_entity.id
_entity.type
_entity.pdbx_description
1 polymer ?
#
loop_
_entity_poly.entity_id
_entity_poly.type
_entity_poly.pdbx_seq_one_letter_code
_entity_poly.pdbx_strand_id
1 'polypeptide(L)'
;MSLKRLISNKTMAALAVLFTAFTSTRAFAQEAAAAATATAKPVDMVPIYKTTVFYVLLFLLLCLFIAIIGKALKVYELTRETEGKASGVNWDKINAVLFAIFLIVGLYGVYWEYSVHGDMILPEAASEHGLKIDQMLNITLIITTIVFVATHIVLFGFVYMYRSDKNRKAYYYPHNNTLERVWTVIPAVVLTFLVLMGFLTWRSIFYKIEDPNNKPISIEVTSSQFQWDVRYPGADGVVGRKDYKLITALNGLGIDFNDKNSIDDQVADEIVLPVNKPVRFSLVSKDVIHSFYMPHFRVQLNTVPGMTSYFEFTPTITTAEMKAKTKDPNFKYLLLCAKICGTNHYNMQKAVRVVSEEEYKKWVAEQATYLTNDLRATFKLPLVVDEAAAPAAADTTATDSTANTSKIALKK
;
A
#
# COMPACT_ATOMS: atom_id res chain seq x y z
N MET A 1 -44.55 -25.33 -15.49
CA MET A 1 -44.25 -25.41 -14.03
C MET A 1 -42.88 -24.76 -13.81
N SER A 2 -42.86 -23.61 -13.15
CA SER A 2 -41.76 -22.63 -13.22
C SER A 2 -40.65 -22.88 -12.20
N LEU A 3 -39.41 -22.66 -12.66
CA LEU A 3 -38.12 -22.59 -11.96
C LEU A 3 -38.15 -21.90 -10.57
N LYS A 4 -39.17 -21.07 -10.31
CA LYS A 4 -39.43 -20.44 -8.99
C LYS A 4 -39.62 -21.44 -7.85
N ARG A 5 -40.05 -22.68 -8.10
CA ARG A 5 -40.19 -23.71 -7.04
C ARG A 5 -38.87 -24.37 -6.64
N LEU A 6 -37.83 -24.29 -7.47
CA LEU A 6 -36.51 -24.84 -7.15
C LEU A 6 -35.72 -23.94 -6.18
N ILE A 7 -35.99 -22.63 -6.19
CA ILE A 7 -35.21 -21.63 -5.42
C ILE A 7 -35.80 -21.36 -4.03
N SER A 8 -37.04 -21.81 -3.73
CA SER A 8 -37.70 -21.51 -2.45
C SER A 8 -37.38 -22.47 -1.31
N ASN A 9 -36.60 -23.53 -1.54
CA ASN A 9 -36.28 -24.50 -0.50
C ASN A 9 -34.97 -24.08 0.20
N LYS A 10 -35.08 -23.64 1.46
CA LYS A 10 -33.93 -23.22 2.30
C LYS A 10 -32.84 -24.30 2.41
N THR A 11 -33.20 -25.55 2.13
CA THR A 11 -32.31 -26.71 2.03
C THR A 11 -31.40 -26.67 0.80
N MET A 12 -31.85 -26.18 -0.36
CA MET A 12 -31.02 -26.10 -1.58
C MET A 12 -29.96 -25.01 -1.52
N ALA A 13 -30.24 -23.86 -0.89
CA ALA A 13 -29.24 -22.83 -0.69
C ALA A 13 -28.12 -23.28 0.27
N ALA A 14 -28.48 -24.02 1.34
CA ALA A 14 -27.50 -24.63 2.24
C ALA A 14 -26.66 -25.71 1.55
N LEU A 15 -27.29 -26.54 0.70
CA LEU A 15 -26.58 -27.54 -0.13
C LEU A 15 -25.66 -26.90 -1.17
N ALA A 16 -26.03 -25.77 -1.76
CA ALA A 16 -25.18 -25.04 -2.71
C ALA A 16 -23.95 -24.44 -2.03
N VAL A 17 -24.07 -23.91 -0.80
CA VAL A 17 -22.94 -23.42 0.01
C VAL A 17 -22.03 -24.56 0.46
N LEU A 18 -22.60 -25.73 0.81
CA LEU A 18 -21.82 -26.94 1.09
C LEU A 18 -21.10 -27.45 -0.16
N PHE A 19 -21.75 -27.43 -1.34
CA PHE A 19 -21.12 -27.88 -2.59
C PHE A 19 -19.98 -26.98 -3.03
N THR A 20 -20.08 -25.66 -2.88
CA THR A 20 -18.98 -24.72 -3.22
C THR A 20 -17.81 -24.80 -2.22
N ALA A 21 -18.08 -25.13 -0.96
CA ALA A 21 -17.03 -25.42 0.02
C ALA A 21 -16.33 -26.78 -0.21
N PHE A 22 -17.02 -27.75 -0.80
CA PHE A 22 -16.44 -29.07 -1.13
C PHE A 22 -15.70 -29.12 -2.47
N THR A 23 -16.05 -28.29 -3.45
CA THR A 23 -15.30 -28.23 -4.72
C THR A 23 -13.96 -27.52 -4.58
N SER A 24 -13.83 -26.58 -3.66
CA SER A 24 -12.58 -25.86 -3.40
C SER A 24 -11.52 -26.74 -2.72
N THR A 25 -11.89 -27.73 -1.91
CA THR A 25 -10.91 -28.67 -1.31
C THR A 25 -10.32 -29.68 -2.30
N ARG A 26 -11.06 -30.06 -3.35
CA ARG A 26 -10.53 -30.95 -4.40
C ARG A 26 -9.55 -30.27 -5.34
N ALA A 27 -9.73 -28.98 -5.61
CA ALA A 27 -8.78 -28.20 -6.42
C ALA A 27 -7.38 -28.14 -5.76
N PHE A 28 -7.32 -28.01 -4.43
CA PHE A 28 -6.05 -28.07 -3.67
C PHE A 28 -5.47 -29.49 -3.56
N ALA A 29 -6.31 -30.53 -3.57
CA ALA A 29 -5.85 -31.91 -3.48
C ALA A 29 -5.13 -32.39 -4.76
N GLN A 30 -5.52 -31.87 -5.93
CA GLN A 30 -4.92 -32.27 -7.21
C GLN A 30 -3.54 -31.63 -7.44
N GLU A 31 -3.28 -30.47 -6.84
CA GLU A 31 -1.97 -29.81 -6.88
C GLU A 31 -0.97 -30.46 -5.89
N ALA A 32 -1.47 -31.03 -4.78
CA ALA A 32 -0.66 -31.78 -3.81
C ALA A 32 -0.14 -33.12 -4.37
N ALA A 33 -0.89 -33.78 -5.26
CA ALA A 33 -0.48 -35.05 -5.87
C ALA A 33 0.69 -34.90 -6.86
N ALA A 34 0.87 -33.72 -7.45
CA ALA A 34 1.98 -33.43 -8.38
C ALA A 34 3.32 -33.18 -7.66
N ALA A 35 3.33 -33.00 -6.33
CA ALA A 35 4.51 -32.67 -5.54
C ALA A 35 5.15 -33.88 -4.83
N ALA A 36 4.71 -35.11 -5.13
CA ALA A 36 5.05 -36.33 -4.37
C ALA A 36 6.47 -36.90 -4.58
N THR A 37 7.45 -36.09 -4.99
CA THR A 37 8.87 -36.49 -5.08
C THR A 37 9.82 -35.64 -4.22
N ALA A 38 9.31 -34.83 -3.30
CA ALA A 38 10.14 -34.16 -2.30
C ALA A 38 9.95 -34.78 -0.91
N THR A 39 11.06 -35.07 -0.24
CA THR A 39 11.14 -35.54 1.15
C THR A 39 10.15 -34.79 2.04
N ALA A 40 9.19 -35.53 2.60
CA ALA A 40 8.09 -34.98 3.39
C ALA A 40 8.64 -34.26 4.63
N LYS A 41 8.68 -32.93 4.58
CA LYS A 41 8.84 -32.13 5.80
C LYS A 41 7.68 -32.47 6.75
N PRO A 42 7.92 -32.58 8.07
CA PRO A 42 6.85 -32.83 9.02
C PRO A 42 5.80 -31.73 8.84
N VAL A 43 4.56 -32.15 8.56
CA VAL A 43 3.42 -31.24 8.45
C VAL A 43 3.25 -30.62 9.82
N ASP A 44 3.57 -29.34 9.94
CA ASP A 44 3.34 -28.58 11.16
C ASP A 44 1.82 -28.48 11.35
N MET A 45 1.29 -29.37 12.18
CA MET A 45 -0.12 -29.42 12.53
C MET A 45 -0.42 -28.24 13.44
N VAL A 46 -0.46 -27.04 12.86
CA VAL A 46 -0.88 -25.82 13.55
C VAL A 46 -2.20 -26.14 14.25
N PRO A 47 -2.31 -25.91 15.58
CA PRO A 47 -3.50 -26.27 16.31
C PRO A 47 -4.76 -25.73 15.63
N ILE A 48 -5.76 -26.59 15.42
CA ILE A 48 -6.94 -26.29 14.59
C ILE A 48 -7.58 -24.95 14.96
N TYR A 49 -7.59 -24.59 16.24
CA TYR A 49 -8.15 -23.33 16.75
C TYR A 49 -7.46 -22.06 16.25
N LYS A 50 -6.25 -22.16 15.65
CA LYS A 50 -5.54 -21.03 15.03
C LYS A 50 -5.83 -20.88 13.53
N THR A 51 -6.62 -21.77 12.95
CA THR A 51 -6.93 -21.73 11.52
C THR A 51 -8.13 -20.84 11.22
N THR A 52 -8.12 -20.13 10.09
CA THR A 52 -9.27 -19.32 9.64
C THR A 52 -10.54 -20.16 9.53
N VAL A 53 -10.41 -21.41 9.06
CA VAL A 53 -11.53 -22.35 8.91
C VAL A 53 -12.20 -22.63 10.25
N PHE A 54 -11.45 -22.78 11.34
CA PHE A 54 -12.02 -22.97 12.67
C PHE A 54 -12.90 -21.79 13.09
N TYR A 55 -12.42 -20.55 12.93
CA TYR A 55 -13.22 -19.37 13.29
C TYR A 55 -14.43 -19.18 12.38
N VAL A 56 -14.33 -19.54 11.10
CA VAL A 56 -15.49 -19.56 10.18
C VAL A 56 -16.53 -20.58 10.66
N LEU A 57 -16.12 -21.80 11.01
CA LEU A 57 -17.03 -22.82 11.52
C LEU A 57 -17.65 -22.42 12.86
N LEU A 58 -16.86 -21.83 13.75
CA LEU A 58 -17.33 -21.32 15.04
C LEU A 58 -18.36 -20.19 14.85
N PHE A 59 -18.13 -19.29 13.90
CA PHE A 59 -19.08 -18.26 13.51
C PHE A 59 -20.39 -18.87 12.94
N LEU A 60 -20.29 -19.86 12.05
CA LEU A 60 -21.47 -20.54 11.50
C LEU A 60 -22.26 -21.30 12.58
N LEU A 61 -21.58 -21.94 13.53
CA LEU A 61 -22.20 -22.57 14.69
C LEU A 61 -22.91 -21.55 15.57
N LEU A 62 -22.29 -20.40 15.83
CA LEU A 62 -22.92 -19.30 16.55
C LEU A 62 -24.17 -18.79 15.82
N CYS A 63 -24.11 -18.59 14.50
CA CYS A 63 -25.26 -18.18 13.69
C CYS A 63 -26.40 -19.22 13.74
N LEU A 64 -26.07 -20.51 13.63
CA LEU A 64 -27.05 -21.59 13.73
C LEU A 64 -27.69 -21.63 15.12
N PHE A 65 -26.88 -21.49 16.17
CA PHE A 65 -27.35 -21.44 17.56
C PHE A 65 -28.31 -20.26 17.77
N ILE A 66 -27.95 -19.05 17.32
CA ILE A 66 -28.82 -17.87 17.36
C ILE A 66 -30.12 -18.11 16.58
N ALA A 67 -30.05 -18.75 15.41
CA ALA A 67 -31.23 -19.06 14.59
C ALA A 67 -32.17 -20.07 15.27
N ILE A 68 -31.62 -21.10 15.92
CA ILE A 68 -32.38 -22.10 16.69
C ILE A 68 -33.09 -21.41 17.87
N ILE A 69 -32.36 -20.59 18.64
CA ILE A 69 -32.94 -19.82 19.75
C ILE A 69 -34.06 -18.91 19.24
N GLY A 70 -33.81 -18.16 18.15
CA GLY A 70 -34.82 -17.27 17.57
C GLY A 70 -36.08 -18.03 17.11
N LYS A 71 -35.93 -19.23 16.56
CA LYS A 71 -37.06 -20.12 16.21
C LYS A 71 -37.81 -20.62 17.44
N ALA A 72 -37.10 -21.04 18.48
CA ALA A 72 -37.69 -21.50 19.73
C ALA A 72 -38.50 -20.38 20.41
N LEU A 73 -37.93 -19.17 20.50
CA LEU A 73 -38.61 -17.99 21.03
C LEU A 73 -39.86 -17.64 20.21
N LYS A 74 -39.80 -17.75 18.88
CA LYS A 74 -40.96 -17.52 18.01
C LYS A 74 -42.09 -18.53 18.25
N VAL A 75 -41.76 -19.80 18.46
CA VAL A 75 -42.75 -20.83 18.82
C VAL A 75 -43.39 -20.51 20.17
N TYR A 76 -42.57 -20.15 21.17
CA TYR A 76 -43.07 -19.75 22.50
C TYR A 76 -44.02 -18.55 22.44
N GLU A 77 -43.70 -17.52 21.64
CA GLU A 77 -44.59 -16.38 21.45
C GLU A 77 -45.91 -16.76 20.78
N LEU A 78 -45.87 -17.61 19.75
CA LEU A 78 -47.07 -18.06 19.04
C LEU A 78 -47.99 -18.88 19.96
N THR A 79 -47.41 -19.74 20.81
CA THR A 79 -48.17 -20.49 21.82
C THR A 79 -48.87 -19.54 22.80
N ARG A 80 -48.18 -18.49 23.28
CA ARG A 80 -48.78 -17.51 24.19
C ARG A 80 -49.90 -16.70 23.52
N GLU A 81 -49.71 -16.35 22.26
CA GLU A 81 -50.72 -15.65 21.45
C GLU A 81 -51.98 -16.52 21.31
N THR A 82 -51.82 -17.83 21.05
CA THR A 82 -52.96 -18.78 21.00
C THR A 82 -53.66 -18.95 22.35
N GLU A 83 -52.96 -18.74 23.46
CA GLU A 83 -53.53 -18.72 24.81
C GLU A 83 -54.20 -17.38 25.19
N GLY A 84 -54.24 -16.40 24.27
CA GLY A 84 -54.75 -15.05 24.55
C GLY A 84 -53.87 -14.23 25.50
N LYS A 85 -52.64 -14.66 25.77
CA LYS A 85 -51.68 -13.96 26.64
C LYS A 85 -50.83 -13.01 25.80
N ALA A 86 -50.50 -11.84 26.36
CA ALA A 86 -49.57 -10.90 25.72
C ALA A 86 -48.20 -11.55 25.43
N SER A 87 -47.50 -11.06 24.39
CA SER A 87 -46.14 -11.53 24.05
C SER A 87 -45.25 -11.47 25.30
N GLY A 88 -44.52 -12.57 25.54
CA GLY A 88 -43.69 -12.68 26.75
C GLY A 88 -42.40 -11.87 26.66
N VAL A 89 -41.98 -11.49 25.45
CA VAL A 89 -40.70 -10.85 25.18
C VAL A 89 -40.93 -9.48 24.53
N ASN A 90 -40.27 -8.45 25.06
CA ASN A 90 -40.25 -7.11 24.49
C ASN A 90 -39.01 -6.96 23.61
N TRP A 91 -39.13 -7.35 22.34
CA TRP A 91 -38.05 -7.27 21.35
C TRP A 91 -37.54 -5.86 21.13
N ASP A 92 -38.41 -4.84 21.21
CA ASP A 92 -38.02 -3.44 21.06
C ASP A 92 -37.03 -3.01 22.15
N LYS A 93 -37.28 -3.44 23.40
CA LYS A 93 -36.38 -3.19 24.53
C LYS A 93 -35.09 -3.99 24.42
N ILE A 94 -35.16 -5.25 23.99
CA ILE A 94 -33.96 -6.08 23.79
C ILE A 94 -33.07 -5.46 22.70
N ASN A 95 -33.63 -5.15 21.53
CA ASN A 95 -32.90 -4.55 20.43
C ASN A 95 -32.27 -3.21 20.83
N ALA A 96 -33.01 -2.36 21.55
CA ALA A 96 -32.46 -1.11 22.07
C ALA A 96 -31.24 -1.34 22.97
N VAL A 97 -31.32 -2.29 23.90
CA VAL A 97 -30.18 -2.64 24.77
C VAL A 97 -29.02 -3.20 23.96
N LEU A 98 -29.29 -4.08 22.99
CA LEU A 98 -28.25 -4.63 22.11
C LEU A 98 -27.55 -3.53 21.30
N PHE A 99 -28.28 -2.53 20.80
CA PHE A 99 -27.69 -1.37 20.13
C PHE A 99 -26.84 -0.51 21.07
N ALA A 100 -27.26 -0.32 22.32
CA ALA A 100 -26.45 0.38 23.32
C ALA A 100 -25.16 -0.39 23.67
N ILE A 101 -25.25 -1.72 23.80
CA ILE A 101 -24.08 -2.58 23.97
C ILE A 101 -23.17 -2.49 22.75
N PHE A 102 -23.74 -2.55 21.54
CA PHE A 102 -23.00 -2.43 20.29
C PHE A 102 -22.26 -1.09 20.19
N LEU A 103 -22.86 0.02 20.62
CA LEU A 103 -22.17 1.31 20.72
C LEU A 103 -20.95 1.21 21.64
N ILE A 104 -21.11 0.70 22.86
CA ILE A 104 -20.00 0.61 23.84
C ILE A 104 -18.89 -0.30 23.32
N VAL A 105 -19.24 -1.49 22.83
CA VAL A 105 -18.28 -2.46 22.29
C VAL A 105 -17.62 -1.90 21.02
N GLY A 106 -18.37 -1.22 20.16
CA GLY A 106 -17.86 -0.60 18.94
C GLY A 106 -16.87 0.53 19.24
N LEU A 107 -17.19 1.41 20.19
CA LEU A 107 -16.28 2.48 20.62
C LEU A 107 -15.03 1.92 21.31
N TYR A 108 -15.17 0.86 22.10
CA TYR A 108 -14.02 0.13 22.62
C TYR A 108 -13.20 -0.49 21.48
N GLY A 109 -13.85 -1.02 20.44
CA GLY A 109 -13.20 -1.52 19.23
C GLY A 109 -12.37 -0.46 18.51
N VAL A 110 -12.88 0.78 18.40
CA VAL A 110 -12.12 1.91 17.85
C VAL A 110 -10.90 2.23 18.71
N TYR A 111 -11.05 2.28 20.03
CA TYR A 111 -9.92 2.47 20.94
C TYR A 111 -8.89 1.34 20.80
N TRP A 112 -9.37 0.09 20.74
CA TRP A 112 -8.55 -1.10 20.58
C TRP A 112 -7.75 -1.05 19.27
N GLU A 113 -8.39 -0.72 18.15
CA GLU A 113 -7.74 -0.52 16.85
C GLU A 113 -6.61 0.52 16.94
N TYR A 114 -6.86 1.69 17.53
CA TYR A 114 -5.79 2.68 17.71
C TYR A 114 -4.66 2.18 18.62
N SER A 115 -4.98 1.44 19.68
CA SER A 115 -3.98 0.97 20.64
C SER A 115 -3.14 -0.22 20.16
N VAL A 116 -3.71 -1.09 19.31
CA VAL A 116 -3.06 -2.32 18.86
C VAL A 116 -2.48 -2.18 17.46
N HIS A 117 -3.23 -1.54 16.57
CA HIS A 117 -2.90 -1.42 15.15
C HIS A 117 -2.39 -0.04 14.77
N GLY A 118 -2.46 0.95 15.68
CA GLY A 118 -1.92 2.29 15.46
C GLY A 118 -0.44 2.28 15.08
N ASP A 119 0.36 1.39 15.68
CA ASP A 119 1.79 1.25 15.40
C ASP A 119 2.10 0.52 14.08
N MET A 120 1.09 -0.04 13.39
CA MET A 120 1.27 -0.67 12.07
C MET A 120 1.30 0.34 10.92
N ILE A 121 1.06 1.62 11.20
CA ILE A 121 1.30 2.68 10.22
C ILE A 121 2.80 2.84 9.98
N LEU A 122 3.17 3.42 8.85
CA LEU A 122 4.57 3.72 8.57
C LEU A 122 5.14 4.64 9.67
N PRO A 123 6.42 4.48 10.03
CA PRO A 123 7.07 5.39 10.96
C PRO A 123 7.08 6.82 10.41
N GLU A 124 7.52 7.76 11.25
CA GLU A 124 7.77 9.16 10.90
C GLU A 124 8.41 9.26 9.51
N ALA A 125 7.86 10.12 8.65
CA ALA A 125 8.37 10.32 7.32
C ALA A 125 9.84 10.79 7.32
N ALA A 126 10.65 10.14 6.49
CA ALA A 126 12.07 10.44 6.28
C ALA A 126 12.30 11.57 5.27
N SER A 127 11.32 12.46 5.07
CA SER A 127 11.45 13.65 4.21
C SER A 127 10.75 14.86 4.80
N GLU A 128 11.22 16.07 4.45
CA GLU A 128 10.58 17.32 4.86
C GLU A 128 9.11 17.41 4.40
N HIS A 129 8.82 16.80 3.24
CA HIS A 129 7.53 16.88 2.57
C HIS A 129 6.55 15.88 3.19
N GLY A 130 7.05 14.69 3.53
CA GLY A 130 6.27 13.64 4.17
C GLY A 130 5.80 14.00 5.56
N LEU A 131 6.57 14.80 6.32
CA LEU A 131 6.11 15.30 7.62
C LEU A 131 4.83 16.15 7.50
N LYS A 132 4.73 17.01 6.47
CA LYS A 132 3.52 17.81 6.21
C LYS A 132 2.34 16.92 5.79
N ILE A 133 2.61 15.87 5.02
CA ILE A 133 1.59 14.89 4.60
C ILE A 133 1.07 14.12 5.81
N ASP A 134 1.95 13.64 6.69
CA ASP A 134 1.58 12.94 7.92
C ASP A 134 0.78 13.87 8.85
N GLN A 135 1.14 15.15 8.94
CA GLN A 135 0.34 16.15 9.68
C GLN A 135 -1.07 16.32 9.11
N MET A 136 -1.22 16.43 7.78
CA MET A 136 -2.54 16.51 7.14
C MET A 136 -3.39 15.26 7.39
N LEU A 137 -2.76 14.08 7.29
CA LEU A 137 -3.41 12.79 7.59
C LEU A 137 -3.90 12.76 9.03
N ASN A 138 -3.05 13.13 9.99
CA ASN A 138 -3.39 13.13 11.42
C ASN A 138 -4.51 14.13 11.74
N ILE A 139 -4.47 15.35 11.20
CA ILE A 139 -5.54 16.34 11.37
C ILE A 139 -6.86 15.80 10.83
N THR A 140 -6.84 15.22 9.62
CA THR A 140 -8.03 14.65 8.99
C THR A 140 -8.57 13.48 9.82
N LEU A 141 -7.70 12.57 10.26
CA LEU A 141 -8.06 11.41 11.06
C LEU A 141 -8.66 11.80 12.42
N ILE A 142 -8.11 12.80 13.10
CA ILE A 142 -8.66 13.31 14.37
C ILE A 142 -10.07 13.88 14.16
N ILE A 143 -10.24 14.74 13.15
CA ILE A 143 -11.54 15.37 12.86
C ILE A 143 -12.58 14.31 12.49
N THR A 144 -12.25 13.38 11.60
CA THR A 144 -13.18 12.33 11.17
C THR A 144 -13.49 11.37 12.31
N THR A 145 -12.54 11.08 13.21
CA THR A 145 -12.78 10.27 14.41
C THR A 145 -13.76 10.93 15.36
N ILE A 146 -13.63 12.24 15.61
CA ILE A 146 -14.57 12.98 16.46
C ILE A 146 -15.99 12.91 15.87
N VAL A 147 -16.13 13.16 14.57
CA VAL A 147 -17.42 13.08 13.88
C VAL A 147 -17.97 11.65 13.91
N PHE A 148 -17.11 10.65 13.68
CA PHE A 148 -17.48 9.23 13.73
C PHE A 148 -18.04 8.87 15.11
N VAL A 149 -17.34 9.19 16.19
CA VAL A 149 -17.78 8.90 17.57
C VAL A 149 -19.08 9.65 17.88
N ALA A 150 -19.15 10.95 17.58
CA ALA A 150 -20.34 11.75 17.85
C ALA A 150 -21.58 11.23 17.11
N THR A 151 -21.45 10.91 15.81
CA THR A 151 -22.56 10.38 15.01
C THR A 151 -23.01 9.00 15.48
N HIS A 152 -22.09 8.13 15.92
CA HIS A 152 -22.45 6.81 16.47
C HIS A 152 -23.16 6.94 17.81
N ILE A 153 -22.70 7.83 18.72
CA ILE A 153 -23.39 8.10 19.99
C ILE A 153 -24.81 8.61 19.73
N VAL A 154 -24.96 9.57 18.81
CA VAL A 154 -26.29 10.11 18.45
C VAL A 154 -27.17 9.03 17.84
N LEU A 155 -26.67 8.26 16.88
CA LEU A 155 -27.43 7.22 16.19
C LEU A 155 -27.94 6.15 17.17
N PHE A 156 -27.04 5.51 17.92
CA PHE A 156 -27.42 4.43 18.84
C PHE A 156 -28.11 4.95 20.09
N GLY A 157 -27.76 6.15 20.56
CA GLY A 157 -28.49 6.84 21.63
C GLY A 157 -29.93 7.15 21.23
N PHE A 158 -30.17 7.59 19.99
CA PHE A 158 -31.51 7.83 19.47
C PHE A 158 -32.33 6.54 19.39
N VAL A 159 -31.74 5.46 18.87
CA VAL A 159 -32.39 4.13 18.84
C VAL A 159 -32.75 3.65 20.25
N TYR A 160 -31.86 3.83 21.22
CA TYR A 160 -32.11 3.42 22.60
C TYR A 160 -33.23 4.24 23.28
N MET A 161 -33.18 5.56 23.11
CA MET A 161 -34.09 6.51 23.75
C MET A 161 -35.50 6.46 23.13
N TYR A 162 -35.57 6.41 21.79
CA TYR A 162 -36.80 6.45 21.01
C TYR A 162 -37.23 5.09 20.46
N ARG A 163 -36.77 3.99 21.06
CA ARG A 163 -37.30 2.65 20.80
C ARG A 163 -38.83 2.62 20.89
N SER A 164 -39.43 1.72 20.12
CA SER A 164 -40.89 1.52 20.10
C SER A 164 -41.45 1.29 21.51
N ASP A 165 -42.54 1.99 21.80
CA ASP A 165 -43.23 1.96 23.08
C ASP A 165 -44.72 2.23 22.84
N LYS A 166 -45.58 1.28 23.25
CA LYS A 166 -47.03 1.33 23.01
C LYS A 166 -47.70 2.53 23.67
N ASN A 167 -47.09 3.07 24.73
CA ASN A 167 -47.63 4.22 25.47
C ASN A 167 -47.11 5.56 24.94
N ARG A 168 -46.26 5.56 23.91
CA ARG A 168 -45.60 6.75 23.38
C ARG A 168 -45.99 6.96 21.93
N LYS A 169 -46.57 8.12 21.65
CA LYS A 169 -46.84 8.53 20.27
C LYS A 169 -45.59 9.17 19.69
N ALA A 170 -45.28 8.83 18.43
CA ALA A 170 -44.18 9.46 17.71
C ALA A 170 -44.45 10.96 17.57
N TYR A 171 -43.45 11.78 17.87
CA TYR A 171 -43.54 13.22 17.66
C TYR A 171 -43.28 13.52 16.18
N TYR A 172 -44.27 14.11 15.50
CA TYR A 172 -44.13 14.51 14.11
C TYR A 172 -43.39 15.85 14.02
N TYR A 173 -42.15 15.79 13.54
CA TYR A 173 -41.28 16.95 13.41
C TYR A 173 -40.63 16.96 12.02
N PRO A 174 -41.26 17.59 11.02
CA PRO A 174 -40.87 17.40 9.63
C PRO A 174 -39.63 18.18 9.19
N HIS A 175 -39.33 19.33 9.82
CA HIS A 175 -38.18 20.15 9.44
C HIS A 175 -37.75 21.08 10.58
N ASN A 176 -36.49 21.53 10.51
CA ASN A 176 -35.96 22.59 11.36
C ASN A 176 -34.87 23.34 10.62
N ASN A 177 -35.23 24.49 10.05
CA ASN A 177 -34.32 25.33 9.29
C ASN A 177 -33.05 25.73 10.06
N THR A 178 -33.13 25.83 11.39
CA THR A 178 -31.96 26.14 12.23
C THR A 178 -31.01 24.95 12.30
N LEU A 179 -31.53 23.74 12.54
CA LEU A 179 -30.73 22.52 12.57
C LEU A 179 -30.13 22.20 11.19
N GLU A 180 -30.92 22.40 10.14
CA GLU A 180 -30.50 22.28 8.75
C GLU A 180 -29.36 23.22 8.41
N ARG A 181 -29.43 24.47 8.88
CA ARG A 181 -28.34 25.43 8.72
C ARG A 181 -27.09 24.98 9.47
N VAL A 182 -27.22 24.50 10.70
CA VAL A 182 -26.08 24.06 11.53
C VAL A 182 -25.35 22.88 10.87
N TRP A 183 -26.05 21.82 10.48
CA TRP A 183 -25.42 20.65 9.84
C TRP A 183 -24.96 20.89 8.41
N THR A 184 -25.31 22.02 7.80
CA THR A 184 -24.83 22.40 6.46
C THR A 184 -23.60 23.29 6.57
N VAL A 185 -23.67 24.31 7.43
CA VAL A 185 -22.60 25.30 7.60
C VAL A 185 -21.38 24.69 8.29
N ILE A 186 -21.56 23.87 9.34
CA ILE A 186 -20.42 23.28 10.06
C ILE A 186 -19.56 22.40 9.13
N PRO A 187 -20.11 21.40 8.42
CA PRO A 187 -19.31 20.61 7.49
C PRO A 187 -18.71 21.44 6.35
N ALA A 188 -19.43 22.43 5.83
CA ALA A 188 -18.90 23.33 4.79
C ALA A 188 -17.66 24.09 5.27
N VAL A 189 -17.67 24.65 6.48
CA VAL A 189 -16.52 25.35 7.07
C VAL A 189 -15.36 24.40 7.32
N VAL A 190 -15.62 23.24 7.92
CA VAL A 190 -14.57 22.24 8.21
C VAL A 190 -13.93 21.72 6.91
N LEU A 191 -14.72 21.38 5.90
CA LEU A 191 -14.20 20.95 4.60
C LEU A 191 -13.44 22.06 3.91
N THR A 192 -13.91 23.31 3.98
CA THR A 192 -13.19 24.45 3.40
C THR A 192 -11.80 24.59 4.04
N PHE A 193 -11.70 24.47 5.36
CA PHE A 193 -10.42 24.48 6.06
C PHE A 193 -9.50 23.34 5.59
N LEU A 194 -10.00 22.10 5.54
CA LEU A 194 -9.22 20.93 5.09
C LEU A 194 -8.73 21.07 3.63
N VAL A 195 -9.61 21.54 2.74
CA VAL A 195 -9.28 21.74 1.32
C VAL A 195 -8.23 22.84 1.16
N LEU A 196 -8.36 23.98 1.85
CA LEU A 196 -7.38 25.07 1.78
C LEU A 196 -6.02 24.63 2.32
N MET A 197 -5.98 23.95 3.46
CA MET A 197 -4.75 23.38 4.01
C MET A 197 -4.09 22.40 3.03
N GLY A 198 -4.88 21.51 2.42
CA GLY A 198 -4.38 20.55 1.45
C GLY A 198 -3.86 21.20 0.17
N PHE A 199 -4.58 22.19 -0.36
CA PHE A 199 -4.16 22.94 -1.52
C PHE A 199 -2.85 23.71 -1.28
N LEU A 200 -2.73 24.39 -0.14
CA LEU A 200 -1.51 25.14 0.22
C LEU A 200 -0.31 24.21 0.40
N THR A 201 -0.52 23.04 1.02
CA THR A 201 0.54 22.03 1.18
C THR A 201 0.96 21.45 -0.15
N TRP A 202 0.00 21.03 -0.99
CA TRP A 202 0.26 20.55 -2.35
C TRP A 202 1.04 21.58 -3.17
N ARG A 203 0.62 22.85 -3.13
CA ARG A 203 1.32 23.93 -3.82
C ARG A 203 2.76 24.09 -3.32
N SER A 204 3.00 23.98 -2.01
CA SER A 204 4.34 24.08 -1.45
C SER A 204 5.28 22.93 -1.85
N ILE A 205 4.73 21.77 -2.21
CA ILE A 205 5.48 20.59 -2.67
C ILE A 205 5.80 20.71 -4.16
N PHE A 206 4.82 21.10 -4.98
CA PHE A 206 4.98 21.10 -6.45
C PHE A 206 5.48 22.42 -7.04
N TYR A 207 5.27 23.55 -6.37
CA TYR A 207 5.71 24.88 -6.83
C TYR A 207 6.74 25.46 -5.88
N LYS A 208 7.93 24.86 -5.88
CA LYS A 208 9.08 25.35 -5.11
C LYS A 208 9.90 26.34 -5.94
N ILE A 209 10.27 27.44 -5.31
CA ILE A 209 11.21 28.42 -5.88
C ILE A 209 12.62 27.82 -5.73
N GLU A 210 13.37 27.73 -6.83
CA GLU A 210 14.73 27.20 -6.79
C GLU A 210 15.64 28.08 -5.93
N ASP A 211 16.34 27.46 -4.98
CA ASP A 211 17.38 28.11 -4.19
C ASP A 211 18.70 28.06 -4.96
N PRO A 212 19.28 29.20 -5.36
CA PRO A 212 20.56 29.24 -6.07
C PRO A 212 21.71 28.58 -5.29
N ASN A 213 21.65 28.60 -3.96
CA ASN A 213 22.70 28.08 -3.07
C ASN A 213 22.50 26.61 -2.69
N ASN A 214 21.33 26.03 -2.97
CA ASN A 214 20.99 24.65 -2.62
C ASN A 214 20.27 23.98 -3.78
N LYS A 215 20.97 23.85 -4.90
CA LYS A 215 20.44 23.22 -6.12
C LYS A 215 20.15 21.73 -5.88
N PRO A 216 19.03 21.21 -6.38
CA PRO A 216 18.72 19.81 -6.27
C PRO A 216 19.68 18.96 -7.11
N ILE A 217 20.07 17.80 -6.59
CA ILE A 217 20.75 16.77 -7.38
C ILE A 217 19.73 16.19 -8.35
N SER A 218 20.01 16.28 -9.65
CA SER A 218 19.16 15.70 -10.68
C SER A 218 19.39 14.20 -10.76
N ILE A 219 18.35 13.38 -10.68
CA ILE A 219 18.44 11.92 -10.84
C ILE A 219 17.32 11.53 -11.79
N GLU A 220 17.63 10.76 -12.83
CA GLU A 220 16.60 10.25 -13.73
C GLU A 220 16.27 8.80 -13.38
N VAL A 221 14.97 8.50 -13.35
CA VAL A 221 14.46 7.14 -13.13
C VAL A 221 13.56 6.78 -14.31
N THR A 222 13.99 5.77 -15.06
CA THR A 222 13.21 5.17 -16.14
C THR A 222 12.56 3.89 -15.63
N SER A 223 11.25 3.76 -15.86
CA SER A 223 10.48 2.56 -15.53
C SER A 223 10.26 1.68 -16.75
N SER A 224 10.33 0.37 -16.55
CA SER A 224 9.92 -0.64 -17.53
C SER A 224 9.39 -1.89 -16.82
N GLN A 225 8.68 -2.76 -17.51
CA GLN A 225 8.23 -4.05 -17.00
C GLN A 225 9.45 -4.99 -16.85
N PHE A 226 9.93 -5.34 -15.66
CA PHE A 226 9.51 -4.93 -14.32
C PHE A 226 10.72 -4.50 -13.49
N GLN A 227 11.30 -3.36 -13.87
CA GLN A 227 12.52 -2.81 -13.29
C GLN A 227 12.53 -1.28 -13.32
N TRP A 228 13.40 -0.75 -12.48
CA TRP A 228 13.74 0.66 -12.44
C TRP A 228 15.18 0.81 -12.92
N ASP A 229 15.41 1.70 -13.88
CA ASP A 229 16.75 2.08 -14.33
C ASP A 229 17.04 3.48 -13.80
N VAL A 230 18.18 3.66 -13.14
CA VAL A 230 18.52 4.90 -12.42
C VAL A 230 19.78 5.48 -13.05
N ARG A 231 19.71 6.76 -13.41
CA ARG A 231 20.79 7.50 -14.03
C ARG A 231 21.12 8.74 -13.21
N TYR A 232 22.40 8.87 -12.89
CA TYR A 232 22.98 10.00 -12.17
C TYR A 232 23.78 10.88 -13.15
N PRO A 233 23.84 12.20 -12.92
CA PRO A 233 24.68 13.09 -13.68
C PRO A 233 26.14 12.80 -13.35
N GLY A 234 27.03 13.12 -14.29
CA GLY A 234 28.47 13.07 -14.04
C GLY A 234 28.98 14.35 -13.37
N ALA A 235 30.17 14.78 -13.77
CA ALA A 235 30.84 15.94 -13.19
C ALA A 235 30.15 17.27 -13.57
N ASP A 236 29.39 17.28 -14.66
CA ASP A 236 28.65 18.45 -15.14
C ASP A 236 27.38 18.75 -14.32
N GLY A 237 26.92 17.79 -13.51
CA GLY A 237 25.72 17.90 -12.68
C GLY A 237 24.40 17.87 -13.46
N VAL A 238 24.42 17.49 -14.74
CA VAL A 238 23.25 17.46 -15.62
C VAL A 238 23.07 16.06 -16.18
N VAL A 239 21.82 15.57 -16.20
CA VAL A 239 21.51 14.29 -16.85
C VAL A 239 21.20 14.55 -18.32
N GLY A 240 21.90 13.84 -19.21
CA GLY A 240 21.80 14.02 -20.66
C GLY A 240 20.45 13.63 -21.27
N ARG A 241 20.17 14.09 -22.49
CA ARG A 241 18.88 13.86 -23.17
C ARG A 241 18.64 12.40 -23.58
N LYS A 242 17.36 12.06 -23.76
CA LYS A 242 16.88 10.77 -24.29
C LYS A 242 15.97 10.95 -25.49
N ASP A 243 16.01 9.97 -26.38
CA ASP A 243 15.03 9.77 -27.45
C ASP A 243 14.67 8.28 -27.54
N TYR A 244 13.37 7.97 -27.51
CA TYR A 244 12.87 6.61 -27.61
C TYR A 244 13.27 5.93 -28.93
N LYS A 245 13.57 6.70 -29.98
CA LYS A 245 14.06 6.19 -31.27
C LYS A 245 15.49 5.66 -31.21
N LEU A 246 16.25 6.05 -30.19
CA LEU A 246 17.63 5.61 -29.98
C LEU A 246 17.72 4.34 -29.13
N ILE A 247 16.58 3.77 -28.73
CA ILE A 247 16.54 2.52 -27.97
C ILE A 247 17.00 1.38 -28.86
N THR A 248 18.09 0.73 -28.46
CA THR A 248 18.65 -0.46 -29.12
C THR A 248 18.96 -1.53 -28.06
N ALA A 249 19.43 -2.71 -28.50
CA ALA A 249 19.85 -3.75 -27.58
C ALA A 249 21.01 -3.31 -26.65
N LEU A 250 21.90 -2.45 -27.15
CA LEU A 250 23.01 -1.89 -26.36
C LEU A 250 22.60 -0.59 -25.64
N ASN A 251 21.76 0.25 -26.27
CA ASN A 251 21.26 1.48 -25.68
C ASN A 251 19.84 1.28 -25.13
N GLY A 252 19.71 0.46 -24.09
CA GLY A 252 18.40 0.07 -23.54
C GLY A 252 17.54 1.25 -23.05
N LEU A 253 18.18 2.38 -22.71
CA LEU A 253 17.56 3.60 -22.21
C LEU A 253 17.33 4.69 -23.27
N GLY A 254 17.85 4.53 -24.49
CA GLY A 254 17.69 5.52 -25.56
C GLY A 254 18.40 6.85 -25.29
N ILE A 255 19.58 6.81 -24.65
CA ILE A 255 20.39 8.02 -24.38
C ILE A 255 20.91 8.60 -25.69
N ASP A 256 20.83 9.93 -25.83
CA ASP A 256 21.40 10.65 -26.98
C ASP A 256 22.84 11.08 -26.70
N PHE A 257 23.80 10.36 -27.27
CA PHE A 257 25.23 10.66 -27.10
C PHE A 257 25.75 11.80 -27.99
N ASN A 258 24.89 12.42 -28.82
CA ASN A 258 25.25 13.70 -29.46
C ASN A 258 25.12 14.88 -28.48
N ASP A 259 24.36 14.69 -27.40
CA ASP A 259 24.33 15.61 -26.27
C ASP A 259 25.59 15.43 -25.41
N LYS A 260 26.31 16.52 -25.18
CA LYS A 260 27.57 16.51 -24.41
C LYS A 260 27.34 16.10 -22.96
N ASN A 261 26.17 16.41 -22.41
CA ASN A 261 25.81 16.09 -21.03
C ASN A 261 25.47 14.60 -20.85
N SER A 262 25.38 13.82 -21.94
CA SER A 262 25.10 12.38 -21.88
C SER A 262 26.37 11.53 -21.74
N ILE A 263 27.56 12.13 -21.87
CA ILE A 263 28.82 11.41 -22.02
C ILE A 263 29.34 10.87 -20.68
N ASP A 264 29.10 11.60 -19.59
CA ASP A 264 29.51 11.28 -18.23
C ASP A 264 28.37 10.80 -17.34
N ASP A 265 27.16 10.64 -17.88
CA ASP A 265 26.02 10.02 -17.20
C ASP A 265 26.40 8.66 -16.62
N GLN A 266 26.11 8.47 -15.34
CA GLN A 266 26.40 7.25 -14.58
C GLN A 266 25.12 6.43 -14.35
N VAL A 267 25.27 5.12 -14.20
CA VAL A 267 24.16 4.23 -13.81
C VAL A 267 24.45 3.51 -12.51
N ALA A 268 23.38 3.20 -11.77
CA ALA A 268 23.47 2.56 -10.47
C ALA A 268 22.38 1.51 -10.23
N ASP A 269 22.75 0.47 -9.50
CA ASP A 269 21.85 -0.62 -9.11
C ASP A 269 20.92 -0.25 -7.96
N GLU A 270 21.29 0.74 -7.15
CA GLU A 270 20.47 1.31 -6.07
C GLU A 270 20.37 2.84 -6.19
N ILE A 271 19.37 3.42 -5.52
CA ILE A 271 19.24 4.88 -5.42
C ILE A 271 19.93 5.32 -4.12
N VAL A 272 21.06 6.00 -4.23
CA VAL A 272 21.75 6.62 -3.09
C VAL A 272 21.47 8.12 -3.06
N LEU A 273 21.09 8.63 -1.90
CA LEU A 273 20.71 10.04 -1.68
C LEU A 273 21.49 10.61 -0.48
N PRO A 274 22.03 11.83 -0.58
CA PRO A 274 22.59 12.52 0.58
C PRO A 274 21.47 13.09 1.46
N VAL A 275 21.59 12.88 2.78
CA VAL A 275 20.66 13.45 3.77
C VAL A 275 20.73 14.98 3.78
N ASN A 276 19.58 15.63 4.01
CA ASN A 276 19.41 17.08 4.09
C ASN A 276 19.80 17.85 2.82
N LYS A 277 19.82 17.17 1.66
CA LYS A 277 20.05 17.78 0.35
C LYS A 277 18.84 17.57 -0.55
N PRO A 278 18.39 18.61 -1.28
CA PRO A 278 17.29 18.45 -2.21
C PRO A 278 17.71 17.53 -3.36
N VAL A 279 16.80 16.64 -3.76
CA VAL A 279 16.96 15.72 -4.88
C VAL A 279 15.76 15.87 -5.80
N ARG A 280 16.00 16.00 -7.10
CA ARG A 280 14.98 16.12 -8.13
C ARG A 280 15.00 14.89 -9.02
N PHE A 281 13.89 14.17 -9.02
CA PHE A 281 13.69 13.02 -9.87
C PHE A 281 13.03 13.42 -11.18
N SER A 282 13.67 13.06 -12.30
CA SER A 282 13.07 13.05 -13.64
C SER A 282 12.52 11.65 -13.90
N LEU A 283 11.21 11.53 -13.96
CA LEU A 283 10.49 10.27 -14.01
C LEU A 283 9.95 10.00 -15.42
N VAL A 284 10.37 8.89 -16.01
CA VAL A 284 10.00 8.49 -17.36
C VAL A 284 9.54 7.03 -17.37
N SER A 285 8.64 6.67 -18.28
CA SER A 285 8.32 5.27 -18.56
C SER A 285 8.63 4.91 -20.01
N LYS A 286 9.21 3.72 -20.19
CA LYS A 286 9.54 3.13 -21.49
C LYS A 286 8.35 2.41 -22.12
N ASP A 287 7.41 1.91 -21.34
CA ASP A 287 6.36 1.01 -21.81
C ASP A 287 4.94 1.40 -21.37
N VAL A 288 4.54 1.06 -20.14
CA VAL A 288 3.21 1.29 -19.56
C VAL A 288 3.29 2.30 -18.42
N ILE A 289 2.15 2.68 -17.85
CA ILE A 289 2.15 3.55 -16.67
C ILE A 289 2.67 2.75 -15.47
N HIS A 290 3.67 3.28 -14.78
CA HIS A 290 4.06 2.83 -13.43
C HIS A 290 3.81 3.96 -12.43
N SER A 291 4.08 3.71 -11.15
CA SER A 291 4.04 4.78 -10.14
C SER A 291 5.24 4.64 -9.25
N PHE A 292 6.11 5.65 -9.29
CA PHE A 292 7.28 5.78 -8.46
C PHE A 292 6.80 6.08 -7.05
N TYR A 293 6.96 5.13 -6.14
CA TYR A 293 6.52 5.28 -4.76
C TYR A 293 7.62 4.91 -3.77
N MET A 294 8.02 5.86 -2.93
CA MET A 294 8.92 5.63 -1.81
C MET A 294 8.14 5.87 -0.50
N PRO A 295 7.60 4.80 0.13
CA PRO A 295 6.62 4.92 1.22
C PRO A 295 7.13 5.74 2.40
N HIS A 296 8.35 5.47 2.86
CA HIS A 296 8.96 6.13 4.02
C HIS A 296 9.20 7.62 3.82
N PHE A 297 9.20 8.11 2.58
CA PHE A 297 9.36 9.53 2.27
C PHE A 297 8.02 10.21 1.93
N ARG A 298 6.91 9.44 1.84
CA ARG A 298 5.60 9.86 1.32
C ARG A 298 5.68 10.49 -0.07
N VAL A 299 6.60 9.98 -0.88
CA VAL A 299 6.83 10.45 -2.25
C VAL A 299 6.17 9.49 -3.21
N GLN A 300 5.18 9.98 -3.95
CA GLN A 300 4.51 9.21 -5.00
C GLN A 300 4.25 10.08 -6.23
N LEU A 301 4.67 9.61 -7.40
CA LEU A 301 4.27 10.22 -8.67
C LEU A 301 4.21 9.16 -9.79
N ASN A 302 3.26 9.29 -10.71
CA ASN A 302 3.16 8.37 -11.82
C ASN A 302 4.30 8.60 -12.82
N THR A 303 4.85 7.50 -13.34
CA THR A 303 5.73 7.54 -14.51
C THR A 303 4.90 7.16 -15.72
N VAL A 304 4.84 8.04 -16.70
CA VAL A 304 3.86 7.95 -17.79
C VAL A 304 4.60 7.92 -19.13
N PRO A 305 4.32 6.95 -20.02
CA PRO A 305 4.94 6.91 -21.33
C PRO A 305 4.69 8.19 -22.12
N GLY A 306 5.73 8.73 -22.76
CA GLY A 306 5.62 9.93 -23.59
C GLY A 306 5.63 11.27 -22.84
N MET A 307 5.74 11.28 -21.51
CA MET A 307 5.95 12.51 -20.74
C MET A 307 6.98 12.32 -19.63
N THR A 308 7.76 13.37 -19.36
CA THR A 308 8.65 13.40 -18.20
C THR A 308 7.94 14.12 -17.06
N SER A 309 7.84 13.46 -15.91
CA SER A 309 7.31 14.07 -14.69
C SER A 309 8.46 14.39 -13.75
N TYR A 310 8.34 15.47 -12.97
CA TYR A 310 9.38 15.88 -12.03
C TYR A 310 8.84 15.82 -10.61
N PHE A 311 9.66 15.29 -9.70
CA PHE A 311 9.35 15.32 -8.27
C PHE A 311 10.60 15.66 -7.48
N GLU A 312 10.53 16.71 -6.68
CA GLU A 312 11.62 17.15 -5.82
C GLU A 312 11.26 16.90 -4.34
N PHE A 313 12.21 16.39 -3.57
CA PHE A 313 12.11 16.36 -2.11
C PHE A 313 13.47 16.39 -1.43
N THR A 314 13.47 16.55 -0.11
CA THR A 314 14.66 16.52 0.74
C THR A 314 14.53 15.35 1.72
N PRO A 315 15.40 14.32 1.69
CA PRO A 315 15.43 13.27 2.70
C PRO A 315 16.04 13.81 4.00
N THR A 316 15.49 13.41 5.15
CA THR A 316 15.86 13.94 6.48
C THR A 316 16.40 12.90 7.45
N ILE A 317 16.21 11.60 7.16
CA ILE A 317 16.64 10.50 8.02
C ILE A 317 17.47 9.51 7.20
N THR A 318 18.72 9.30 7.61
CA THR A 318 19.61 8.32 6.98
C THR A 318 19.08 6.90 7.13
N THR A 319 19.53 5.97 6.27
CA THR A 319 19.17 4.56 6.39
C THR A 319 19.64 3.95 7.70
N ALA A 320 20.79 4.39 8.22
CA ALA A 320 21.31 3.94 9.52
C ALA A 320 20.43 4.41 10.68
N GLU A 321 20.01 5.68 10.68
CA GLU A 321 19.11 6.21 11.72
C GLU A 321 17.74 5.54 11.68
N MET A 322 17.19 5.27 10.49
CA MET A 322 15.90 4.59 10.40
C MET A 322 15.96 3.15 10.88
N LYS A 323 17.04 2.41 10.58
CA LYS A 323 17.30 1.08 11.17
C LYS A 323 17.27 1.11 12.70
N ALA A 324 17.89 2.13 13.30
CA ALA A 324 17.89 2.32 14.74
C ALA A 324 16.47 2.65 15.26
N LYS A 325 15.73 3.54 14.58
CA LYS A 325 14.35 3.91 14.94
C LYS A 325 13.38 2.73 14.88
N THR A 326 13.46 1.91 13.83
CA THR A 326 12.56 0.75 13.63
C THR A 326 13.00 -0.49 14.39
N LYS A 327 14.22 -0.49 14.96
CA LYS A 327 14.85 -1.66 15.60
C LYS A 327 14.95 -2.86 14.65
N ASP A 328 15.05 -2.60 13.34
CA ASP A 328 15.21 -3.62 12.31
C ASP A 328 16.57 -3.45 11.62
N PRO A 329 17.57 -4.31 11.88
CA PRO A 329 18.89 -4.23 11.25
C PRO A 329 18.84 -4.49 9.73
N ASN A 330 17.81 -5.19 9.25
CA ASN A 330 17.61 -5.52 7.84
C ASN A 330 16.80 -4.47 7.08
N PHE A 331 16.38 -3.40 7.76
CA PHE A 331 15.58 -2.35 7.15
C PHE A 331 16.27 -1.77 5.91
N LYS A 332 15.48 -1.61 4.85
CA LYS A 332 15.86 -0.93 3.61
C LYS A 332 14.76 0.05 3.27
N TYR A 333 15.14 1.26 2.86
CA TYR A 333 14.20 2.04 2.09
C TYR A 333 14.03 1.40 0.72
N LEU A 334 12.80 1.41 0.21
CA LEU A 334 12.45 0.80 -1.05
C LEU A 334 11.72 1.82 -1.91
N LEU A 335 12.08 1.83 -3.19
CA LEU A 335 11.23 2.29 -4.27
C LEU A 335 10.35 1.12 -4.70
N LEU A 336 9.04 1.33 -4.73
CA LEU A 336 8.03 0.36 -5.12
C LEU A 336 7.26 0.88 -6.36
N CYS A 337 6.74 -0.05 -7.15
CA CYS A 337 5.72 0.28 -8.14
C CYS A 337 4.33 0.34 -7.48
N ALA A 338 3.67 1.50 -7.56
CA ALA A 338 2.32 1.71 -7.00
C ALA A 338 1.21 1.88 -8.06
N LYS A 339 1.47 1.44 -9.31
CA LYS A 339 0.46 1.35 -10.37
C LYS A 339 0.57 0.01 -11.07
N ILE A 340 -0.53 -0.71 -11.17
CA ILE A 340 -0.53 -2.04 -11.80
C ILE A 340 0.03 -1.97 -13.22
N CYS A 341 1.17 -2.61 -13.42
CA CYS A 341 1.94 -2.55 -14.67
C CYS A 341 2.12 -3.94 -15.31
N GLY A 342 1.40 -4.97 -14.85
CA GLY A 342 1.44 -6.32 -15.41
C GLY A 342 1.71 -7.42 -14.38
N THR A 343 2.05 -8.62 -14.83
CA THR A 343 2.10 -9.86 -14.03
C THR A 343 3.12 -9.83 -12.89
N ASN A 344 4.26 -9.17 -13.06
CA ASN A 344 5.32 -9.10 -12.05
C ASN A 344 5.35 -7.73 -11.32
N HIS A 345 4.23 -7.00 -11.33
CA HIS A 345 4.07 -5.70 -10.67
C HIS A 345 4.51 -5.72 -9.19
N TYR A 346 4.13 -6.77 -8.47
CA TYR A 346 4.42 -6.91 -7.04
C TYR A 346 5.91 -7.03 -6.70
N ASN A 347 6.76 -7.44 -7.64
CA ASN A 347 8.19 -7.67 -7.44
C ASN A 347 9.06 -6.53 -7.99
N MET A 348 8.44 -5.47 -8.51
CA MET A 348 9.12 -4.32 -9.10
C MET A 348 9.56 -3.34 -8.01
N GLN A 349 10.70 -3.61 -7.39
CA GLN A 349 11.28 -2.81 -6.32
C GLN A 349 12.75 -2.47 -6.59
N LYS A 350 13.23 -1.35 -6.01
CA LYS A 350 14.66 -1.00 -6.00
C LYS A 350 15.06 -0.48 -4.61
N ALA A 351 16.27 -0.80 -4.18
CA ALA A 351 16.80 -0.32 -2.91
C ALA A 351 17.08 1.18 -2.97
N VAL A 352 16.77 1.87 -1.87
CA VAL A 352 17.10 3.27 -1.64
C VAL A 352 17.97 3.35 -0.39
N ARG A 353 19.04 4.12 -0.44
CA ARG A 353 19.97 4.33 0.67
C ARG A 353 20.20 5.82 0.88
N VAL A 354 19.96 6.30 2.10
CA VAL A 354 20.17 7.69 2.48
C VAL A 354 21.40 7.78 3.38
N VAL A 355 22.37 8.60 3.00
CA VAL A 355 23.73 8.61 3.56
C VAL A 355 24.21 10.02 3.87
N SER A 356 25.38 10.12 4.51
CA SER A 356 26.08 11.40 4.65
C SER A 356 26.50 11.95 3.28
N GLU A 357 26.73 13.26 3.21
CA GLU A 357 27.22 13.91 1.98
C GLU A 357 28.60 13.37 1.55
N GLU A 358 29.47 13.05 2.51
CA GLU A 358 30.81 12.49 2.25
C GLU A 358 30.72 11.09 1.64
N GLU A 359 29.88 10.24 2.21
CA GLU A 359 29.64 8.88 1.69
C GLU A 359 29.00 8.91 0.31
N TYR A 360 28.06 9.83 0.07
CA TYR A 360 27.46 10.03 -1.25
C TYR A 360 28.51 10.42 -2.29
N LYS A 361 29.38 11.40 -1.98
CA LYS A 361 30.46 11.84 -2.88
C LYS A 361 31.45 10.73 -3.20
N LYS A 362 31.79 9.90 -2.22
CA LYS A 362 32.63 8.72 -2.44
C LYS A 362 31.94 7.71 -3.35
N TRP A 363 30.68 7.40 -3.05
CA TRP A 363 29.91 6.40 -3.79
C TRP A 363 29.67 6.80 -5.25
N VAL A 364 29.34 8.06 -5.54
CA VAL A 364 29.09 8.54 -6.91
C VAL A 364 30.36 8.52 -7.76
N ALA A 365 31.53 8.80 -7.16
CA ALA A 365 32.82 8.74 -7.85
C ALA A 365 33.22 7.30 -8.27
N GLU A 366 32.66 6.28 -7.60
CA GLU A 366 32.91 4.87 -7.91
C GLU A 366 31.93 4.31 -8.97
N GLN A 367 30.91 5.07 -9.38
CA GLN A 367 29.92 4.58 -10.36
C GLN A 367 30.46 4.60 -11.78
N ALA A 368 30.15 3.55 -12.53
CA ALA A 368 30.49 3.45 -13.94
C ALA A 368 29.62 4.38 -14.80
N THR A 369 30.22 4.96 -15.84
CA THR A 369 29.47 5.69 -16.86
C THR A 369 28.63 4.73 -17.70
N TYR A 370 27.42 5.14 -18.07
CA TYR A 370 26.58 4.37 -19.00
C TYR A 370 27.26 4.18 -20.37
N LEU A 371 28.07 5.15 -20.80
CA LEU A 371 28.76 5.13 -22.08
C LEU A 371 29.97 4.19 -22.07
N THR A 372 29.71 2.90 -22.26
CA THR A 372 30.74 1.84 -22.40
C THR A 372 31.48 1.91 -23.73
N ASN A 373 32.62 1.20 -23.85
CA ASN A 373 33.37 1.10 -25.11
C ASN A 373 32.56 0.46 -26.25
N ASP A 374 31.66 -0.47 -25.96
CA ASP A 374 30.76 -1.06 -26.96
C ASP A 374 29.76 -0.03 -27.50
N LEU A 375 29.22 0.81 -26.61
CA LEU A 375 28.37 1.93 -27.00
C LEU A 375 29.16 2.96 -27.80
N ARG A 376 30.39 3.29 -27.38
CA ARG A 376 31.28 4.19 -28.13
C ARG A 376 31.53 3.68 -29.55
N ALA A 377 31.83 2.40 -29.72
CA ALA A 377 32.00 1.78 -31.04
C ALA A 377 30.72 1.89 -31.89
N THR A 378 29.56 1.59 -31.29
CA THR A 378 28.25 1.65 -31.96
C THR A 378 27.91 3.06 -32.45
N PHE A 379 28.21 4.08 -31.65
CA PHE A 379 27.94 5.48 -31.96
C PHE A 379 29.14 6.21 -32.60
N LYS A 380 30.21 5.50 -33.00
CA LYS A 380 31.43 6.05 -33.61
C LYS A 380 32.11 7.14 -32.78
N LEU A 381 32.10 6.99 -31.46
CA LEU A 381 32.75 7.87 -30.50
C LEU A 381 34.17 7.39 -30.19
N PRO A 382 35.07 8.28 -29.70
CA PRO A 382 36.41 7.87 -29.27
C PRO A 382 36.34 6.82 -28.15
N LEU A 383 37.07 5.71 -28.35
CA LEU A 383 37.24 4.66 -27.34
C LEU A 383 38.13 5.17 -26.22
N VAL A 384 37.80 4.78 -24.98
CA VAL A 384 38.62 5.10 -23.81
C VAL A 384 39.41 3.85 -23.47
N VAL A 385 40.73 3.99 -23.31
CA VAL A 385 41.59 2.91 -22.85
C VAL A 385 41.39 2.78 -21.35
N ASP A 386 40.77 1.67 -20.91
CA ASP A 386 40.62 1.40 -19.48
C ASP A 386 41.99 1.19 -18.83
N GLU A 387 42.50 2.18 -18.08
CA GLU A 387 43.69 2.01 -17.24
C GLU A 387 43.45 1.05 -16.05
N ALA A 388 42.22 0.58 -15.85
CA ALA A 388 41.83 -0.31 -14.74
C ALA A 388 41.62 -1.79 -15.13
N ALA A 389 41.89 -2.19 -16.37
CA ALA A 389 41.88 -3.61 -16.75
C ALA A 389 43.30 -4.20 -16.64
N ALA A 390 43.69 -4.62 -15.44
CA ALA A 390 44.81 -5.55 -15.29
C ALA A 390 44.55 -6.80 -16.16
N PRO A 391 45.55 -7.34 -16.86
CA PRO A 391 45.33 -8.45 -17.77
C PRO A 391 44.81 -9.66 -16.99
N ALA A 392 43.67 -10.19 -17.44
CA ALA A 392 43.17 -11.47 -16.98
C ALA A 392 44.29 -12.51 -17.13
N ALA A 393 44.74 -13.06 -16.00
CA ALA A 393 45.60 -14.23 -16.01
C ALA A 393 44.86 -15.33 -16.79
N ALA A 394 45.54 -15.92 -17.76
CA ALA A 394 45.04 -17.03 -18.55
C ALA A 394 44.73 -18.21 -17.60
N ASP A 395 43.45 -18.45 -17.34
CA ASP A 395 43.02 -19.63 -16.60
C ASP A 395 43.01 -20.83 -17.55
N THR A 396 44.05 -21.64 -17.43
CA THR A 396 44.18 -22.95 -18.07
C THR A 396 43.99 -24.01 -17.01
N THR A 397 42.77 -24.19 -16.51
CA THR A 397 42.36 -25.48 -15.92
C THR A 397 40.86 -25.68 -15.99
N ALA A 398 40.45 -26.67 -16.77
CA ALA A 398 39.12 -27.27 -16.70
C ALA A 398 38.97 -28.06 -15.39
N THR A 399 37.80 -27.98 -14.72
CA THR A 399 36.97 -29.14 -14.31
C THR A 399 35.68 -28.68 -13.61
N ASP A 400 34.58 -29.33 -14.02
CA ASP A 400 33.27 -29.50 -13.35
C ASP A 400 32.98 -28.84 -11.99
N SER A 401 31.86 -28.13 -11.90
CA SER A 401 30.71 -28.56 -11.05
C SER A 401 29.56 -27.53 -11.02
N THR A 402 28.38 -28.02 -11.39
CA THR A 402 27.03 -27.69 -10.88
C THR A 402 26.67 -26.24 -10.52
N ALA A 403 25.68 -25.74 -11.27
CA ALA A 403 24.89 -24.55 -10.98
C ALA A 403 24.35 -24.51 -9.54
N ASN A 404 24.59 -23.40 -8.85
CA ASN A 404 23.89 -23.05 -7.61
C ASN A 404 23.20 -21.69 -7.81
N THR A 405 21.89 -21.75 -8.03
CA THR A 405 21.01 -20.58 -8.14
C THR A 405 20.67 -20.09 -6.74
N SER A 406 21.18 -18.91 -6.40
CA SER A 406 20.88 -18.19 -5.15
C SER A 406 19.43 -17.68 -5.15
N LYS A 407 18.48 -18.54 -4.75
CA LYS A 407 17.13 -18.10 -4.39
C LYS A 407 17.17 -17.39 -3.04
N ILE A 408 16.93 -16.08 -3.05
CA ILE A 408 16.61 -15.32 -1.83
C ILE A 408 15.24 -15.80 -1.35
N ALA A 409 15.24 -16.59 -0.28
CA ALA A 409 14.04 -17.08 0.36
C ALA A 409 13.41 -15.95 1.21
N LEU A 410 12.24 -15.47 0.78
CA LEU A 410 11.28 -14.84 1.68
C LEU A 410 10.75 -15.92 2.63
N LYS A 411 11.08 -15.81 3.92
CA LYS A 411 10.40 -16.59 4.96
C LYS A 411 8.97 -16.07 5.10
N LYS A 412 8.03 -17.01 5.02
CA LYS A 412 6.61 -16.84 5.39
C LYS A 412 6.46 -16.57 6.87
#